data_AF-A0A2G6NRD3-F1
#
_entry.id   AF-A0A2G6NRD3-F1
#
_cell.length_a   1.000
_cell.length_b   1.000
_cell.length_c   1.000
_cell.angle_alpha   90.00
_cell.angle_beta   90.00
_cell.angle_gamma   90.00
#
_symmetry.space_group_name_H-M   'P 1'
#
loop_
_entity.id
_entity.type
_entity.pdbx_description
1 polymer ?
#
loop_
_entity_poly.entity_id
_entity_poly.type
_entity_poly.pdbx_seq_one_letter_code
_entity_poly.pdbx_strand_id
1 'polypeptide(L)'
;MKNNDSGFTLIEVMIALLVFMVGVMGVLGMQAIAIKDTANASSLKNAVFVGETFAEKTRLKTFDNINSVANQPEGIYTIKSTVTPSSDSKYKTVDVDVKWAKNGINHVYEFSFIVVNPNDI
;
A
#
# COMPACT_ATOMS: atom_id res chain seq x y z
N MET A 1 22.05 23.00 -61.55
CA MET A 1 21.43 22.87 -60.22
C MET A 1 22.46 22.20 -59.32
N LYS A 2 23.05 22.93 -58.35
CA LYS A 2 24.13 22.41 -57.51
C LYS A 2 23.55 22.14 -56.12
N ASN A 3 23.35 20.87 -55.80
CA ASN A 3 22.88 20.44 -54.49
C ASN A 3 24.05 20.55 -53.51
N ASN A 4 23.90 21.38 -52.49
CA ASN A 4 24.83 21.44 -51.36
C ASN A 4 24.51 20.25 -50.43
N ASP A 5 24.99 19.07 -50.77
CA ASP A 5 24.93 17.90 -49.91
C ASP A 5 26.05 18.01 -48.86
N SER A 6 25.87 18.88 -47.87
CA SER A 6 26.73 18.92 -46.68
C SER A 6 26.37 17.71 -45.80
N GLY A 7 27.20 16.66 -45.86
CA GLY A 7 27.05 15.49 -44.99
C GLY A 7 27.19 15.83 -43.50
N PHE A 8 26.48 15.06 -42.66
CA PHE A 8 26.55 15.13 -41.20
C PHE A 8 28.00 15.12 -40.71
N THR A 9 28.34 16.04 -39.83
CA THR A 9 29.66 16.04 -39.21
C THR A 9 29.71 14.99 -38.10
N LEU A 10 30.85 14.31 -37.90
CA LEU A 10 31.02 13.32 -36.83
C LEU A 10 30.69 13.92 -35.45
N ILE A 11 31.08 15.19 -35.24
CA ILE A 11 30.82 15.91 -34.00
C ILE A 11 29.32 16.13 -33.75
N GLU A 12 28.52 16.33 -34.80
CA GLU A 12 27.07 16.49 -34.70
C GLU A 12 26.40 15.20 -34.23
N VAL A 13 26.84 14.04 -34.75
CA VAL A 13 26.37 12.73 -34.27
C VAL A 13 26.78 12.50 -32.82
N MET A 14 27.99 12.87 -32.43
CA MET A 14 28.45 12.75 -31.04
C MET A 14 27.65 13.62 -30.07
N ILE A 15 27.35 14.86 -30.45
CA ILE A 15 26.52 15.77 -29.65
C ILE A 15 25.09 15.25 -29.58
N ALA A 16 24.51 14.76 -30.69
CA ALA A 16 23.18 14.17 -30.71
C ALA A 16 23.07 12.96 -29.77
N LEU A 17 24.08 12.07 -29.79
CA LEU A 17 24.15 10.92 -28.88
C LEU A 17 24.32 11.33 -27.42
N LEU A 18 25.10 12.38 -27.14
CA LEU A 18 25.26 12.92 -25.79
C LEU A 18 23.91 13.43 -25.24
N VAL A 19 23.22 14.27 -25.99
CA VAL A 19 21.90 14.80 -25.61
C VAL A 19 20.89 13.65 -25.44
N PHE A 20 20.92 12.67 -26.34
CA PHE A 20 20.07 11.48 -26.24
C PHE A 20 20.34 10.68 -24.96
N MET A 21 21.61 10.43 -24.62
CA MET A 21 21.98 9.70 -23.41
C MET A 21 21.49 10.40 -22.14
N VAL A 22 21.63 11.73 -22.07
CA VAL A 22 21.11 12.53 -20.95
C VAL A 22 19.58 12.41 -20.86
N GLY A 23 18.89 12.46 -22.01
CA GLY A 23 17.44 12.27 -22.07
C GLY A 23 16.99 10.90 -21.56
N VAL A 24 17.66 9.82 -21.98
CA VAL A 24 17.33 8.46 -21.54
C VAL A 24 17.59 8.26 -20.05
N MET A 25 18.66 8.84 -19.50
CA MET A 25 18.91 8.78 -18.04
C MET A 25 17.78 9.43 -17.25
N GLY A 26 17.23 10.55 -17.72
CA GLY A 26 16.05 11.19 -17.12
C GLY A 26 14.85 10.25 -17.07
N VAL A 27 14.56 9.55 -18.18
CA VAL A 27 13.45 8.58 -18.26
C VAL A 27 13.68 7.38 -17.34
N LEU A 28 14.90 6.85 -17.30
CA LEU A 28 15.25 5.73 -16.40
C LEU A 28 15.09 6.11 -14.92
N GLY A 29 15.44 7.34 -14.54
CA GLY A 29 15.20 7.85 -13.19
C GLY A 29 13.72 7.86 -12.82
N MET A 30 12.85 8.32 -13.72
CA MET A 30 11.40 8.28 -13.51
C MET A 30 10.87 6.85 -13.40
N GLN A 31 11.36 5.94 -14.24
CA GLN A 31 10.96 4.52 -14.18
C GLN A 31 11.32 3.89 -12.82
N ALA A 32 12.51 4.17 -12.29
CA ALA A 32 12.94 3.65 -11.00
C ALA A 32 12.00 4.11 -9.86
N ILE A 33 11.59 5.37 -9.86
CA ILE A 33 10.65 5.93 -8.89
C ILE A 33 9.26 5.27 -9.05
N ALA A 34 8.75 5.18 -10.28
CA ALA A 34 7.45 4.57 -10.55
C ALA A 34 7.35 3.12 -10.08
N ILE A 35 8.43 2.33 -10.24
CA ILE A 35 8.50 0.94 -9.75
C ILE A 35 8.43 0.90 -8.22
N LYS A 36 9.18 1.79 -7.55
CA LYS A 36 9.17 1.88 -6.09
C LYS A 36 7.78 2.25 -5.55
N ASP A 37 7.13 3.22 -6.17
CA ASP A 37 5.79 3.67 -5.80
C ASP A 37 4.76 2.58 -6.03
N THR A 38 4.84 1.88 -7.16
CA THR A 38 3.97 0.74 -7.47
C THR A 38 4.12 -0.36 -6.43
N ALA A 39 5.36 -0.68 -6.03
CA ALA A 39 5.62 -1.67 -5.01
C ALA A 39 5.08 -1.25 -3.63
N ASN A 40 5.12 0.05 -3.29
CA ASN A 40 4.54 0.57 -2.05
C ASN A 40 3.00 0.51 -2.07
N ALA A 41 2.40 0.96 -3.18
CA ALA A 41 0.96 0.87 -3.38
C ALA A 41 0.46 -0.58 -3.30
N SER A 42 1.22 -1.53 -3.86
CA SER A 42 0.91 -2.96 -3.75
C SER A 42 0.89 -3.46 -2.30
N SER A 43 1.91 -3.12 -1.51
CA SER A 43 1.93 -3.47 -0.07
C SER A 43 0.75 -2.86 0.70
N LEU A 44 0.42 -1.59 0.42
CA LEU A 44 -0.74 -0.95 1.05
C LEU A 44 -2.06 -1.62 0.67
N LYS A 45 -2.28 -1.92 -0.62
CA LYS A 45 -3.50 -2.62 -1.08
C LYS A 45 -3.65 -3.97 -0.38
N ASN A 46 -2.56 -4.72 -0.26
CA ASN A 46 -2.57 -6.00 0.44
C ASN A 46 -2.83 -5.83 1.95
N ALA A 47 -2.29 -4.78 2.59
CA ALA A 47 -2.59 -4.48 3.99
C ALA A 47 -4.09 -4.17 4.20
N VAL A 48 -4.69 -3.37 3.31
CA VAL A 48 -6.13 -3.08 3.32
C VAL A 48 -6.93 -4.37 3.15
N PHE A 49 -6.59 -5.19 2.15
CA PHE A 49 -7.27 -6.47 1.91
C PHE A 49 -7.21 -7.42 3.12
N VAL A 50 -6.04 -7.51 3.77
CA VAL A 50 -5.86 -8.31 4.99
C VAL A 50 -6.71 -7.75 6.14
N GLY A 51 -6.73 -6.43 6.32
CA GLY A 51 -7.57 -5.75 7.31
C GLY A 51 -9.07 -5.99 7.09
N GLU A 52 -9.55 -5.80 5.86
CA GLU A 52 -10.94 -6.06 5.49
C GLU A 52 -11.32 -7.52 5.69
N THR A 53 -10.48 -8.46 5.25
CA THR A 53 -10.68 -9.90 5.48
C THR A 53 -10.80 -10.22 6.98
N PHE A 54 -9.98 -9.57 7.82
CA PHE A 54 -10.07 -9.72 9.27
C PHE A 54 -11.38 -9.16 9.83
N ALA A 55 -11.82 -7.99 9.35
CA ALA A 55 -13.10 -7.39 9.74
C ALA A 55 -14.28 -8.28 9.34
N GLU A 56 -14.28 -8.83 8.12
CA GLU A 56 -15.29 -9.77 7.64
C GLU A 56 -15.33 -11.04 8.51
N LYS A 57 -14.18 -11.67 8.76
CA LYS A 57 -14.07 -12.81 9.67
C LYS A 57 -14.56 -12.49 11.09
N THR A 58 -14.37 -11.25 11.54
CA THR A 58 -14.84 -10.80 12.86
C THR A 58 -16.36 -10.62 12.87
N ARG A 59 -16.95 -10.10 11.79
CA ARG A 59 -18.41 -9.97 11.64
C ARG A 59 -19.14 -11.30 11.55
N LEU A 60 -18.46 -12.37 11.11
CA LEU A 60 -19.01 -13.73 11.10
C LEU A 60 -19.04 -14.38 12.49
N LYS A 61 -18.36 -13.80 13.49
CA LYS A 61 -18.40 -14.28 14.87
C LYS A 61 -19.69 -13.81 15.56
N THR A 62 -20.14 -14.58 16.53
CA THR A 62 -21.20 -14.11 17.43
C THR A 62 -20.71 -12.92 18.26
N PHE A 63 -21.62 -12.03 18.65
CA PHE A 63 -21.31 -10.80 19.39
C PHE A 63 -20.42 -11.05 20.61
N ASP A 64 -20.70 -12.11 21.38
CA ASP A 64 -19.93 -12.47 22.58
C ASP A 64 -18.50 -12.95 22.27
N ASN A 65 -18.29 -13.56 21.11
CA ASN A 65 -17.00 -14.13 20.70
C ASN A 65 -16.08 -13.12 19.99
N ILE A 66 -16.50 -11.87 19.85
CA ILE A 66 -15.66 -10.79 19.33
C ILE A 66 -14.76 -10.29 20.46
N ASN A 67 -13.48 -10.63 20.36
CA ASN A 67 -12.42 -10.34 21.32
C ASN A 67 -11.23 -9.64 20.66
N SER A 68 -10.48 -8.88 21.45
CA SER A 68 -9.22 -8.24 21.03
C SER A 68 -8.17 -9.27 20.63
N VAL A 69 -7.39 -8.96 19.60
CA VAL A 69 -6.31 -9.80 19.10
C VAL A 69 -5.00 -9.02 19.21
N ALA A 70 -4.05 -9.54 19.97
CA ALA A 70 -2.72 -8.96 20.08
C ALA A 70 -1.75 -9.73 19.17
N ASN A 71 -1.34 -9.10 18.06
CA ASN A 71 -0.28 -9.58 17.16
C ASN A 71 -0.60 -10.91 16.45
N GLN A 72 -1.58 -10.90 15.56
CA GLN A 72 -1.82 -12.00 14.63
C GLN A 72 -0.99 -11.82 13.36
N PRO A 73 0.01 -12.69 13.09
CA PRO A 73 0.78 -12.62 11.86
C PRO A 73 -0.03 -13.13 10.67
N GLU A 74 0.04 -12.42 9.55
CA GLU A 74 -0.55 -12.80 8.26
C GLU A 74 0.47 -12.49 7.15
N GLY A 75 1.39 -13.43 6.91
CA GLY A 75 2.53 -13.22 6.02
C GLY A 75 3.48 -12.14 6.55
N ILE A 76 3.68 -11.07 5.77
CA ILE A 76 4.51 -9.90 6.18
C ILE A 76 3.74 -8.89 7.04
N TYR A 77 2.43 -9.09 7.22
CA TYR A 77 1.56 -8.20 7.97
C TYR A 77 1.36 -8.73 9.39
N THR A 78 1.15 -7.83 10.35
CA THR A 78 0.75 -8.16 11.71
C THR A 78 -0.50 -7.37 12.03
N ILE A 79 -1.57 -8.08 12.37
CA ILE A 79 -2.86 -7.52 12.73
C ILE A 79 -2.93 -7.40 14.24
N LYS A 80 -3.42 -6.26 14.72
CA LYS A 80 -3.83 -6.07 16.10
C LYS A 80 -5.26 -5.54 16.08
N SER A 81 -6.13 -6.09 16.92
CA SER A 81 -7.47 -5.55 17.13
C SER A 81 -7.72 -5.25 18.60
N THR A 82 -8.36 -4.12 18.86
CA THR A 82 -8.82 -3.70 20.18
C THR A 82 -10.33 -3.60 20.15
N VAL A 83 -11.00 -4.37 21.00
CA VAL A 83 -12.46 -4.40 21.10
C VAL A 83 -12.88 -3.62 22.34
N THR A 84 -13.64 -2.55 22.14
CA THR A 84 -14.15 -1.69 23.21
C THR A 84 -15.69 -1.80 23.25
N PRO A 85 -16.28 -2.39 24.30
CA PRO A 85 -17.73 -2.45 24.45
C PRO A 85 -18.31 -1.07 24.80
N SER A 86 -19.53 -0.80 24.32
CA SER A 86 -20.33 0.35 24.76
C SER A 86 -20.79 0.17 26.21
N SER A 87 -21.04 1.27 26.94
CA SER A 87 -21.55 1.23 28.32
C SER A 87 -22.83 0.40 28.48
N ASP A 88 -23.69 0.40 27.47
CA ASP A 88 -24.96 -0.34 27.46
C ASP A 88 -24.83 -1.77 26.89
N SER A 89 -23.61 -2.23 26.56
CA SER A 89 -23.33 -3.51 25.87
C SER A 89 -24.06 -3.75 24.54
N LYS A 90 -24.76 -2.76 23.99
CA LYS A 90 -25.50 -2.86 22.72
C LYS A 90 -24.61 -2.95 21.50
N TYR A 91 -23.40 -2.42 21.57
CA TYR A 91 -22.44 -2.51 20.48
C TYR A 91 -21.01 -2.62 21.00
N LYS A 92 -20.13 -3.12 20.14
CA LYS A 92 -18.68 -3.16 20.33
C LYS A 92 -18.02 -2.38 19.20
N THR A 93 -17.10 -1.50 19.54
CA THR A 93 -16.20 -0.86 18.57
C THR A 93 -14.96 -1.72 18.45
N VAL A 94 -14.56 -2.02 17.22
CA VAL A 94 -13.37 -2.80 16.91
C VAL A 94 -12.41 -1.91 16.14
N ASP A 95 -11.31 -1.55 16.79
CA ASP A 95 -10.19 -0.82 16.19
C ASP A 95 -9.17 -1.82 15.69
N VAL A 96 -8.77 -1.73 14.42
CA VAL A 96 -7.85 -2.67 13.77
C VAL A 96 -6.63 -1.93 13.25
N ASP A 97 -5.46 -2.39 13.66
CA ASP A 97 -4.16 -1.96 13.16
C ASP A 97 -3.55 -3.09 12.32
N VAL A 98 -3.20 -2.81 11.07
CA VAL A 98 -2.43 -3.70 10.20
C VAL A 98 -1.05 -3.11 10.00
N LYS A 99 -0.02 -3.78 10.52
CA LYS A 99 1.38 -3.32 10.53
C LYS A 99 2.24 -4.13 9.58
N TRP A 100 3.13 -3.47 8.86
CA TRP A 100 4.19 -4.15 8.09
C TRP A 100 5.46 -3.31 8.05
N ALA A 101 6.60 -3.98 7.92
CA ALA A 101 7.89 -3.32 7.73
C ALA A 101 8.34 -3.44 6.28
N LYS A 102 8.80 -2.32 5.69
CA LYS A 102 9.43 -2.30 4.36
C LYS A 102 10.69 -1.44 4.41
N ASN A 103 11.83 -2.02 4.04
CA ASN A 103 13.14 -1.37 4.08
C ASN A 103 13.47 -0.72 5.44
N GLY A 104 13.11 -1.38 6.54
CA GLY A 104 13.31 -0.87 7.91
C GLY A 104 12.32 0.20 8.37
N ILE A 105 11.37 0.61 7.50
CA ILE A 105 10.32 1.56 7.84
C ILE A 105 9.04 0.79 8.18
N ASN A 106 8.52 1.01 9.39
CA ASN A 106 7.25 0.47 9.81
C ASN A 106 6.10 1.32 9.26
N HIS A 107 5.14 0.64 8.65
CA HIS A 107 3.90 1.22 8.15
C HIS A 107 2.74 0.64 8.94
N VAL A 108 1.69 1.44 9.10
CA VAL A 108 0.45 1.03 9.77
C VAL A 108 -0.72 1.50 8.92
N TYR A 109 -1.68 0.61 8.72
CA TYR A 109 -3.00 0.93 8.22
C TYR A 109 -4.00 0.70 9.35
N GLU A 110 -4.76 1.73 9.70
CA GLU A 110 -5.69 1.72 10.83
C GLU A 110 -7.11 1.99 10.33
N PHE A 111 -8.08 1.23 10.84
CA PHE A 111 -9.48 1.49 10.61
C PHE A 111 -10.33 0.94 11.75
N SER A 112 -11.54 1.47 11.91
CA SER A 112 -12.46 1.08 12.97
C SER A 112 -13.83 0.73 12.40
N PHE A 113 -14.50 -0.24 13.02
CA PHE A 113 -15.89 -0.56 12.70
C PHE A 113 -16.67 -0.94 13.95
N ILE A 114 -18.00 -0.87 13.84
CA ILE A 114 -18.92 -1.19 14.94
C ILE A 114 -19.64 -2.50 14.64
N VAL A 115 -19.80 -3.33 15.67
CA VAL A 115 -20.67 -4.51 15.63
C VAL A 115 -21.76 -4.33 16.68
N VAL A 116 -23.02 -4.51 16.26
CA VAL A 116 -24.20 -4.36 17.11
C VAL A 116 -24.62 -5.71 17.67
N ASN A 117 -25.08 -5.74 18.92
CA ASN A 117 -25.67 -6.91 19.55
C ASN A 117 -27.00 -7.24 18.85
N PRO A 118 -27.15 -8.41 18.21
CA PRO A 118 -28.37 -8.76 17.50
C PRO A 118 -29.60 -8.93 18.41
N ASN A 119 -29.41 -9.07 19.73
CA ASN A 119 -30.51 -9.19 20.68
C ASN A 119 -31.13 -7.84 21.12
N ASP A 120 -30.51 -6.71 20.73
CA ASP A 120 -30.93 -5.35 21.09
C ASP A 120 -31.45 -4.54 19.88
N ILE A 121 -31.75 -5.21 18.76
CA ILE A 121 -32.33 -4.65 17.53
C ILE A 121 -33.83 -4.99 17.49
#